data_AF-A0A1I5VA73-F1
#
_entry.id   AF-A0A1I5VA73-F1
#
_cell.length_a   1.000
_cell.length_b   1.000
_cell.length_c   1.000
_cell.angle_alpha   90.00
_cell.angle_beta   90.00
_cell.angle_gamma   90.00
#
_symmetry.space_group_name_H-M   'P 1'
#
loop_
_entity.id
_entity.type
_entity.pdbx_description
1 polymer ?
#
loop_
_entity_poly.entity_id
_entity_poly.type
_entity_poly.pdbx_seq_one_letter_code
_entity_poly.pdbx_strand_id
1 'polypeptide(L)'
;MKTSLARLLQAVDRKAASWQVDLHPAWVDKAFGHLGDQAAASSARLPPGRQAALLEAIFGLAWPSLAEFRDPVHRLVLLDRDSLLKVLAVFALDTRRESIRRSVGRAVRKLLIDGVGESAYEKLTSTTMRGLQVSNPLAVPDVAQERLAAEGFRLMRDEGVWHHPVLTRMARLSLPLTLPEAPLRLDGAAPEPASRSIVRVIEGLPQYFPELEWLFGSDMDRALSA
;
A
#
# COMPACT_ATOMS: atom_id res chain seq x y z
N MET A 1 -18.17 -18.51 -4.25
CA MET A 1 -17.07 -18.76 -5.22
C MET A 1 -17.19 -17.93 -6.49
N LYS A 2 -18.17 -18.15 -7.39
CA LYS A 2 -18.27 -17.40 -8.67
C LYS A 2 -18.33 -15.88 -8.50
N THR A 3 -19.06 -15.38 -7.49
CA THR A 3 -19.22 -13.95 -7.23
C THR A 3 -17.94 -13.28 -6.73
N SER A 4 -17.14 -13.96 -5.89
CA SER A 4 -15.90 -13.41 -5.34
C SER A 4 -14.83 -13.25 -6.42
N LEU A 5 -14.66 -14.26 -7.28
CA LEU A 5 -13.71 -14.19 -8.40
C LEU A 5 -14.13 -13.12 -9.42
N ALA A 6 -15.43 -13.01 -9.73
CA ALA A 6 -15.93 -11.94 -10.59
C ALA A 6 -15.65 -10.54 -9.99
N ARG A 7 -15.78 -10.39 -8.67
CA ARG A 7 -15.47 -9.13 -7.97
C ARG A 7 -13.98 -8.82 -8.00
N LEU A 8 -13.11 -9.82 -7.89
CA LEU A 8 -11.66 -9.66 -8.04
C LEU A 8 -11.29 -9.20 -9.46
N LEU A 9 -11.84 -9.86 -10.48
CA LEU A 9 -11.66 -9.48 -11.89
C LEU A 9 -12.07 -8.02 -12.12
N GLN A 10 -13.25 -7.63 -11.64
CA GLN A 10 -13.71 -6.24 -11.73
C GLN A 10 -12.79 -5.26 -11.00
N ALA A 11 -12.16 -5.66 -9.89
CA ALA A 11 -11.20 -4.83 -9.19
C ALA A 11 -9.90 -4.67 -9.97
N VAL A 12 -9.41 -5.74 -10.60
CA VAL A 12 -8.26 -5.70 -11.53
C VAL A 12 -8.56 -4.78 -12.70
N ASP A 13 -9.70 -4.95 -13.38
CA ASP A 13 -10.09 -4.13 -14.51
C ASP A 13 -10.24 -2.65 -14.12
N ARG A 14 -10.86 -2.39 -12.96
CA ARG A 14 -10.98 -1.03 -12.43
C ARG A 14 -9.62 -0.42 -12.14
N LYS A 15 -8.75 -1.16 -11.46
CA LYS A 15 -7.39 -0.69 -11.14
C LYS A 15 -6.61 -0.43 -12.43
N ALA A 16 -6.68 -1.30 -13.43
CA ALA A 16 -6.07 -1.07 -14.74
C ALA A 16 -6.59 0.19 -15.43
N ALA A 17 -7.90 0.46 -15.36
CA ALA A 17 -8.48 1.67 -15.93
C ALA A 17 -8.11 2.96 -15.18
N SER A 18 -7.87 2.88 -13.87
CA SER A 18 -7.66 4.06 -13.01
C SER A 18 -6.24 4.23 -12.46
N TRP A 19 -5.31 3.33 -12.77
CA TRP A 19 -4.01 3.26 -12.07
C TRP A 19 -3.21 4.57 -12.12
N GLN A 20 -3.32 5.34 -13.22
CA GLN A 20 -2.65 6.64 -13.37
C GLN A 20 -3.08 7.66 -12.31
N VAL A 21 -4.31 7.58 -11.81
CA VAL A 21 -4.84 8.45 -10.75
C VAL A 21 -4.28 8.01 -9.39
N ASP A 22 -3.91 6.73 -9.28
CA ASP A 22 -3.34 6.18 -8.06
C ASP A 22 -1.82 6.38 -7.95
N LEU A 23 -1.20 7.00 -8.96
CA LEU A 23 0.19 7.41 -8.92
C LEU A 23 0.38 8.62 -8.01
N HIS A 24 1.51 8.65 -7.31
CA HIS A 24 1.93 9.89 -6.66
C HIS A 24 2.33 10.91 -7.74
N PRO A 25 1.88 12.19 -7.68
CA PRO A 25 2.13 13.20 -8.72
C PRO A 25 3.61 13.36 -9.10
N ALA A 26 4.52 13.34 -8.11
CA ALA A 26 5.97 13.41 -8.35
C ALA A 26 6.52 12.32 -9.29
N TRP A 27 5.89 11.13 -9.38
CA TRP A 27 6.27 10.11 -10.36
C TRP A 27 5.83 10.48 -11.77
N VAL A 28 4.63 11.06 -11.91
CA VAL A 28 4.11 11.54 -13.19
C VAL A 28 4.99 12.68 -13.71
N ASP A 29 5.32 13.63 -12.83
CA ASP A 29 6.21 14.75 -13.17
C ASP A 29 7.60 14.27 -13.59
N LYS A 30 8.17 13.31 -12.84
CA LYS A 30 9.46 12.68 -13.17
C LYS A 30 9.39 11.98 -14.54
N ALA A 31 8.36 11.19 -14.78
CA ALA A 31 8.18 10.44 -16.03
C ALA A 31 8.08 11.38 -17.24
N PHE A 32 7.29 12.45 -17.15
CA PHE A 32 7.19 13.41 -18.22
C PHE A 32 8.42 14.30 -18.38
N GLY A 33 9.10 14.65 -17.29
CA GLY A 33 10.38 15.36 -17.34
C GLY A 33 11.45 14.62 -18.16
N HIS A 34 11.47 13.29 -18.13
CA HIS A 34 12.39 12.48 -18.94
C HIS A 34 12.12 12.53 -20.45
N LEU A 35 10.91 12.94 -20.87
CA LEU A 35 10.56 13.05 -22.28
C LEU A 35 11.01 14.40 -22.89
N GLY A 36 11.38 15.38 -22.05
CA GLY A 36 11.65 16.76 -22.45
C GLY A 36 10.39 17.61 -22.60
N ASP A 37 10.53 18.93 -22.48
CA ASP A 37 9.40 19.88 -22.30
C ASP A 37 8.32 19.79 -23.38
N GLN A 38 8.71 19.66 -24.65
CA GLN A 38 7.76 19.58 -25.77
C GLN A 38 6.96 18.27 -25.78
N ALA A 39 7.62 17.15 -25.45
CA ALA A 39 6.98 15.84 -25.38
C ALA A 39 6.11 15.72 -24.11
N ALA A 40 6.53 16.30 -22.99
CA ALA A 40 5.73 16.41 -21.77
C ALA A 40 4.43 17.19 -22.02
N ALA A 41 4.51 18.38 -22.63
CA ALA A 41 3.35 19.21 -22.96
C ALA A 41 2.40 18.53 -23.97
N SER A 42 2.93 17.70 -24.86
CA SER A 42 2.11 16.92 -25.79
C SER A 42 1.47 15.70 -25.12
N SER A 43 2.18 15.05 -24.21
CA SER A 43 1.69 13.90 -23.44
C SER A 43 0.57 14.28 -22.47
N ALA A 44 0.66 15.48 -21.86
CA ALA A 44 -0.39 16.02 -20.99
C ALA A 44 -1.72 16.29 -21.71
N ARG A 45 -1.72 16.35 -23.05
CA ARG A 45 -2.91 16.54 -23.89
C ARG A 45 -3.51 15.23 -24.41
N LEU A 46 -2.90 14.09 -24.08
CA LEU A 46 -3.41 12.79 -24.50
C LEU A 46 -4.72 12.45 -23.76
N PRO A 47 -5.63 11.69 -24.39
CA PRO A 47 -6.75 11.10 -23.68
C PRO A 47 -6.28 10.24 -22.49
N PRO A 48 -7.06 10.15 -21.39
CA PRO A 48 -6.65 9.44 -20.18
C PRO A 48 -6.16 8.00 -20.42
N GLY A 49 -6.78 7.25 -21.34
CA GLY A 49 -6.34 5.89 -21.64
C GLY A 49 -4.98 5.80 -22.33
N ARG A 50 -4.62 6.78 -23.18
CA ARG A 50 -3.29 6.84 -23.82
C ARG A 50 -2.22 7.32 -22.86
N GLN A 51 -2.57 8.23 -21.96
CA GLN A 51 -1.67 8.68 -20.90
C GLN A 51 -1.33 7.53 -19.95
N ALA A 52 -2.32 6.73 -19.55
CA ALA A 52 -2.13 5.53 -18.74
C ALA A 52 -1.18 4.54 -19.44
N ALA A 53 -1.43 4.20 -20.71
CA ALA A 53 -0.58 3.29 -21.48
C ALA A 53 0.87 3.80 -21.64
N LEU A 54 1.07 5.10 -21.83
CA LEU A 54 2.39 5.71 -21.89
C LEU A 54 3.13 5.57 -20.55
N LEU A 55 2.45 5.85 -19.44
CA LEU A 55 3.03 5.70 -18.10
C LEU A 55 3.36 4.22 -17.81
N GLU A 56 2.51 3.27 -18.23
CA GLU A 56 2.78 1.83 -18.10
C GLU A 56 4.05 1.44 -18.84
N ALA A 57 4.22 1.94 -20.08
CA ALA A 57 5.42 1.71 -20.87
C ALA A 57 6.67 2.32 -20.21
N ILE A 58 6.60 3.56 -19.71
CA ILE A 58 7.72 4.25 -19.05
C ILE A 58 8.17 3.47 -17.80
N PHE A 59 7.23 2.96 -17.00
CA PHE A 59 7.54 2.25 -15.76
C PHE A 59 7.68 0.73 -15.94
N GLY A 60 7.57 0.23 -17.18
CA GLY A 60 7.65 -1.19 -17.51
C GLY A 60 6.64 -2.02 -16.72
N LEU A 61 5.39 -1.56 -16.65
CA LEU A 61 4.31 -2.24 -15.95
C LEU A 61 3.61 -3.21 -16.90
N ALA A 62 3.55 -4.48 -16.49
CA ALA A 62 2.75 -5.50 -17.13
C ALA A 62 1.86 -6.14 -16.07
N TRP A 63 0.56 -6.13 -16.30
CA TRP A 63 -0.41 -6.69 -15.36
C TRP A 63 -0.12 -8.17 -15.10
N PRO A 64 0.03 -8.58 -13.83
CA PRO A 64 0.31 -9.97 -13.50
C PRO A 64 -0.90 -10.87 -13.77
N SER A 65 -0.63 -12.17 -13.81
CA SER A 65 -1.71 -13.17 -13.87
C SER A 65 -2.57 -13.13 -12.59
N LEU A 66 -3.82 -13.58 -12.70
CA LEU A 66 -4.72 -13.64 -11.54
C LEU A 66 -4.20 -14.54 -10.41
N ALA A 67 -3.35 -15.52 -10.72
CA ALA A 67 -2.77 -16.43 -9.74
C ALA A 67 -1.89 -15.69 -8.73
N GLU A 68 -1.26 -14.58 -9.13
CA GLU A 68 -0.42 -13.77 -8.23
C GLU A 68 -1.23 -13.15 -7.08
N PHE A 69 -2.53 -12.88 -7.30
CA PHE A 69 -3.41 -12.32 -6.26
C PHE A 69 -3.90 -13.36 -5.25
N ARG A 70 -3.44 -14.63 -5.34
CA ARG A 70 -3.62 -15.60 -4.25
C ARG A 70 -2.97 -15.11 -2.96
N ASP A 71 -1.83 -14.43 -3.08
CA ASP A 71 -1.19 -13.78 -1.94
C ASP A 71 -2.00 -12.54 -1.52
N PRO A 72 -2.46 -12.45 -0.27
CA PRO A 72 -3.17 -11.27 0.22
C PRO A 72 -2.36 -9.97 0.11
N VAL A 73 -1.02 -10.02 0.23
CA VAL A 73 -0.16 -8.83 0.10
C VAL A 73 -0.28 -8.23 -1.29
N HIS A 74 -0.31 -9.09 -2.31
CA HIS A 74 -0.48 -8.67 -3.70
C HIS A 74 -1.82 -8.00 -3.97
N ARG A 75 -2.87 -8.34 -3.22
CA ARG A 75 -4.19 -7.71 -3.36
C ARG A 75 -4.20 -6.25 -2.93
N LEU A 76 -3.26 -5.80 -2.10
CA LEU A 76 -3.14 -4.40 -1.68
C LEU A 76 -3.00 -3.44 -2.87
N VAL A 77 -2.39 -3.88 -3.98
CA VAL A 77 -2.24 -3.03 -5.17
C VAL A 77 -3.56 -2.75 -5.89
N LEU A 78 -4.63 -3.51 -5.60
CA LEU A 78 -5.96 -3.31 -6.17
C LEU A 78 -6.76 -2.21 -5.45
N LEU A 79 -6.26 -1.76 -4.29
CA LEU A 79 -6.82 -0.62 -3.58
C LEU A 79 -6.56 0.67 -4.36
N ASP A 80 -7.47 1.65 -4.25
CA ASP A 80 -7.17 3.01 -4.63
C ASP A 80 -6.01 3.57 -3.78
N ARG A 81 -5.40 4.67 -4.22
CA ARG A 81 -4.23 5.24 -3.54
C ARG A 81 -4.51 5.59 -2.08
N ASP A 82 -5.65 6.21 -1.75
CA ASP A 82 -5.93 6.63 -0.37
C ASP A 82 -6.09 5.40 0.55
N SER A 83 -6.84 4.40 0.12
CA SER A 83 -6.99 3.13 0.83
C SER A 83 -5.65 2.42 1.01
N LEU A 84 -4.79 2.38 -0.02
CA LEU A 84 -3.46 1.79 0.07
C LEU A 84 -2.59 2.53 1.10
N LEU A 85 -2.59 3.87 1.08
CA LEU A 85 -1.82 4.68 2.04
C LEU A 85 -2.27 4.43 3.48
N LYS A 86 -3.57 4.36 3.74
CA LYS A 86 -4.14 4.03 5.06
C LYS A 86 -3.66 2.66 5.55
N VAL A 87 -3.76 1.64 4.69
CA VAL A 87 -3.34 0.28 5.03
C VAL A 87 -1.84 0.23 5.31
N LEU A 88 -1.00 0.82 4.45
CA LEU A 88 0.45 0.89 4.67
C LEU A 88 0.80 1.64 5.95
N ALA A 89 0.09 2.73 6.26
CA ALA A 89 0.29 3.46 7.51
C ALA A 89 -0.03 2.61 8.75
N VAL A 90 -1.03 1.73 8.69
CA VAL A 90 -1.31 0.75 9.76
C VAL A 90 -0.12 -0.18 10.01
N PHE A 91 0.57 -0.66 8.96
CA PHE A 91 1.77 -1.49 9.14
C PHE A 91 2.89 -0.74 9.89
N ALA A 92 3.10 0.55 9.59
CA ALA A 92 4.07 1.36 10.33
C ALA A 92 3.67 1.56 11.80
N LEU A 93 2.39 1.83 12.05
CA LEU A 93 1.85 2.10 13.36
C LEU A 93 1.71 0.84 14.24
N ASP A 94 1.57 -0.34 13.64
CA ASP A 94 1.48 -1.62 14.34
C ASP A 94 2.67 -1.86 15.27
N THR A 95 3.87 -1.49 14.81
CA THR A 95 5.12 -1.60 15.57
C THR A 95 5.27 -0.50 16.64
N ARG A 96 4.40 0.51 16.63
CA ARG A 96 4.48 1.73 17.45
C ARG A 96 3.24 1.98 18.30
N ARG A 97 2.44 0.94 18.55
CA ARG A 97 1.17 1.04 19.31
C ARG A 97 1.31 1.77 20.65
N GLU A 98 2.43 1.58 21.34
CA GLU A 98 2.65 2.24 22.63
C GLU A 98 2.98 3.73 22.50
N SER A 99 3.68 4.15 21.43
CA SER A 99 3.86 5.57 21.10
C SER A 99 2.52 6.25 20.78
N ILE A 100 1.61 5.56 20.09
CA ILE A 100 0.27 6.06 19.78
C ILE A 100 -0.51 6.31 21.09
N ARG A 101 -0.51 5.35 22.01
CA ARG A 101 -1.22 5.46 23.30
C ARG A 101 -0.71 6.61 24.17
N ARG A 102 0.60 6.87 24.14
CA ARG A 102 1.22 8.00 24.87
C ARG A 102 1.02 9.35 24.18
N SER A 103 0.53 9.36 22.94
CA SER A 103 0.24 10.58 22.19
C SER A 103 -1.11 11.15 22.62
N VAL A 104 -1.10 11.98 23.66
CA VAL A 104 -2.32 12.60 24.24
C VAL A 104 -2.78 13.86 23.50
N GLY A 105 -2.01 14.34 22.52
CA GLY A 105 -2.32 15.57 21.79
C GLY A 105 -3.51 15.41 20.83
N ARG A 106 -4.53 16.27 20.96
CA ARG A 106 -5.73 16.28 20.08
C ARG A 106 -5.36 16.39 18.60
N ALA A 107 -4.35 17.20 18.27
CA ALA A 107 -3.89 17.38 16.89
C ALA A 107 -3.30 16.08 16.31
N VAL A 108 -2.43 15.40 17.06
CA VAL A 108 -1.82 14.13 16.65
C VAL A 108 -2.87 13.04 16.50
N ARG A 109 -3.82 12.93 17.45
CA ARG A 109 -4.94 11.99 17.35
C ARG A 109 -5.78 12.24 16.10
N LYS A 110 -6.13 13.50 15.81
CA LYS A 110 -6.89 13.84 14.61
C LYS A 110 -6.15 13.43 13.34
N LEU A 111 -4.86 13.73 13.25
CA LEU A 111 -4.04 13.35 12.09
C LEU A 111 -3.94 11.83 11.92
N LEU A 112 -3.84 11.06 13.02
CA LEU A 112 -3.83 9.61 12.97
C LEU A 112 -5.17 9.05 12.47
N ILE A 113 -6.29 9.55 12.99
CA ILE A 113 -7.63 9.13 12.53
C ILE A 113 -7.85 9.51 11.07
N ASP A 114 -7.52 10.74 10.68
CA ASP A 114 -7.64 11.19 9.29
C ASP A 114 -6.73 10.35 8.36
N GLY A 115 -5.54 9.95 8.84
CA GLY A 115 -4.53 9.23 8.06
C GLY A 115 -4.74 7.72 7.96
N VAL A 116 -5.37 7.06 8.93
CA VAL A 116 -5.60 5.60 8.93
C VAL A 116 -7.06 5.19 8.99
N GLY A 117 -7.98 6.10 9.25
CA GLY A 117 -9.38 5.81 9.52
C GLY A 117 -9.66 5.54 11.01
N GLU A 118 -10.89 5.80 11.42
CA GLU A 118 -11.32 5.70 12.82
C GLU A 118 -11.28 4.26 13.34
N SER A 119 -11.85 3.30 12.60
CA SER A 119 -11.84 1.88 12.98
C SER A 119 -10.43 1.31 13.14
N ALA A 120 -9.51 1.65 12.24
CA ALA A 120 -8.12 1.23 12.33
C ALA A 120 -7.42 1.84 13.56
N TYR A 121 -7.67 3.13 13.84
CA TYR A 121 -7.13 3.81 15.03
C TYR A 121 -7.64 3.16 16.33
N GLU A 122 -8.93 2.86 16.43
CA GLU A 122 -9.52 2.16 17.58
C GLU A 122 -8.92 0.75 17.76
N LYS A 123 -8.72 0.02 16.67
CA LYS A 123 -8.08 -1.31 16.71
C LYS A 123 -6.62 -1.24 17.18
N LEU A 124 -5.86 -0.27 16.69
CA LEU A 124 -4.46 -0.04 17.07
C LEU A 124 -4.32 0.32 18.55
N THR A 125 -5.29 1.06 19.11
CA THR A 125 -5.24 1.51 20.52
C THR A 125 -5.83 0.51 21.52
N SER A 126 -6.80 -0.31 21.10
CA SER A 126 -7.46 -1.31 21.96
C SER A 126 -6.58 -2.53 22.29
N THR A 127 -5.62 -2.86 21.43
CA THR A 127 -4.82 -4.06 21.59
C THR A 127 -3.56 -3.79 22.44
N THR A 128 -3.54 -4.33 23.66
CA THR A 128 -2.42 -4.16 24.59
C THR A 128 -1.23 -5.02 24.18
N MET A 129 -0.07 -4.41 23.91
CA MET A 129 1.20 -5.15 23.85
C MET A 129 1.74 -5.35 25.27
N ARG A 130 1.98 -6.62 25.65
CA ARG A 130 2.70 -6.94 26.89
C ARG A 130 4.19 -6.68 26.67
N GLY A 131 4.71 -5.59 27.21
CA GLY A 131 6.14 -5.29 27.23
C GLY A 131 6.41 -3.83 27.56
N LEU A 132 7.33 -3.56 28.50
CA LEU A 132 7.86 -2.23 28.77
C LEU A 132 8.77 -1.81 27.60
N GLN A 133 8.18 -1.40 26.49
CA GLN A 133 8.91 -0.64 25.49
C GLN A 133 8.89 0.83 25.91
N VAL A 134 10.08 1.37 26.19
CA VAL A 134 10.27 2.82 26.33
C VAL A 134 10.03 3.40 24.94
N SER A 135 8.92 4.10 24.78
CA SER A 135 8.48 4.62 23.49
C SER A 135 8.09 6.07 23.67
N ASN A 136 8.73 6.94 22.90
CA ASN A 136 8.43 8.37 22.88
C ASN A 136 7.07 8.63 22.20
N PRO A 137 6.33 9.68 22.62
CA PRO A 137 5.10 10.07 21.94
C PRO A 137 5.39 10.51 20.50
N LEU A 138 4.41 10.31 19.61
CA LEU A 138 4.53 10.72 18.22
C LEU A 138 4.36 12.24 18.11
N ALA A 139 5.21 12.87 17.30
CA ALA A 139 5.04 14.27 16.94
C ALA A 139 4.20 14.41 15.64
N VAL A 140 3.64 15.59 15.41
CA VAL A 140 2.89 15.94 14.18
C VAL A 140 3.61 15.53 12.88
N PRO A 141 4.92 15.82 12.67
CA PRO A 141 5.59 15.43 11.43
C PRO A 141 5.78 13.91 11.27
N ASP A 142 5.65 13.14 12.35
CA ASP A 142 5.78 11.68 12.32
C ASP A 142 4.47 10.97 11.97
N VAL A 143 3.34 11.69 12.01
CA VAL A 143 2.00 11.14 11.71
C VAL A 143 1.45 11.58 10.36
N ALA A 144 2.28 12.18 9.51
CA ALA A 144 1.91 12.46 8.13
C ALA A 144 1.63 11.14 7.38
N GLN A 145 0.44 11.00 6.80
CA GLN A 145 -0.05 9.77 6.17
C GLN A 145 0.95 9.20 5.16
N GLU A 146 1.46 10.03 4.25
CA GLU A 146 2.40 9.56 3.22
C GLU A 146 3.73 9.08 3.80
N ARG A 147 4.20 9.68 4.91
CA ARG A 147 5.41 9.24 5.61
C ARG A 147 5.19 7.91 6.31
N LEU A 148 4.05 7.75 6.98
CA LEU A 148 3.67 6.48 7.61
C LEU A 148 3.49 5.36 6.56
N ALA A 149 2.83 5.66 5.44
CA ALA A 149 2.65 4.70 4.35
C ALA A 149 4.00 4.30 3.73
N ALA A 150 4.88 5.28 3.49
CA ALA A 150 6.23 5.04 3.00
C ALA A 150 7.05 4.15 3.94
N GLU A 151 6.92 4.38 5.25
CA GLU A 151 7.54 3.55 6.27
C GLU A 151 6.96 2.13 6.32
N GLY A 152 5.64 1.97 6.26
CA GLY A 152 4.99 0.66 6.26
C GLY A 152 5.37 -0.16 5.03
N PHE A 153 5.43 0.48 3.85
CA PHE A 153 5.92 -0.17 2.64
C PHE A 153 7.36 -0.65 2.79
N ARG A 154 8.24 0.17 3.37
CA ARG A 154 9.63 -0.21 3.63
C ARG A 154 9.73 -1.40 4.58
N LEU A 155 8.96 -1.40 5.68
CA LEU A 155 8.92 -2.53 6.62
C LEU A 155 8.51 -3.82 5.90
N MET A 156 7.44 -3.78 5.11
CA MET A 156 7.00 -4.93 4.33
C MET A 156 8.04 -5.39 3.30
N ARG A 157 8.73 -4.47 2.64
CA ARG A 157 9.77 -4.79 1.67
C ARG A 157 10.97 -5.45 2.33
N ASP A 158 11.42 -4.90 3.45
CA ASP A 158 12.59 -5.39 4.18
C ASP A 158 12.33 -6.79 4.78
N GLU A 159 11.07 -7.09 5.08
CA GLU A 159 10.55 -8.40 5.53
C GLU A 159 10.22 -9.37 4.38
N GLY A 160 10.50 -8.97 3.14
CA GLY A 160 10.38 -9.85 1.97
C GLY A 160 8.95 -10.25 1.58
N VAL A 161 7.91 -9.63 2.13
CA VAL A 161 6.51 -9.99 1.79
C VAL A 161 6.10 -9.51 0.40
N TRP A 162 6.82 -8.54 -0.16
CA TRP A 162 6.65 -8.06 -1.53
C TRP A 162 7.54 -8.84 -2.50
N HIS A 163 7.06 -9.99 -2.98
CA HIS A 163 7.87 -10.86 -3.85
C HIS A 163 7.62 -10.67 -5.35
N HIS A 164 6.42 -10.23 -5.77
CA HIS A 164 6.18 -9.97 -7.20
C HIS A 164 6.66 -8.57 -7.63
N PRO A 165 7.69 -8.45 -8.49
CA PRO A 165 8.40 -7.19 -8.75
C PRO A 165 7.52 -6.10 -9.34
N VAL A 166 6.57 -6.45 -10.23
CA VAL A 166 5.66 -5.46 -10.82
C VAL A 166 4.67 -4.93 -9.78
N LEU A 167 4.17 -5.78 -8.89
CA LEU A 167 3.19 -5.36 -7.88
C LEU A 167 3.85 -4.49 -6.81
N THR A 168 5.07 -4.87 -6.42
CA THR A 168 5.94 -4.04 -5.59
C THR A 168 6.18 -2.67 -6.22
N ARG A 169 6.44 -2.62 -7.53
CA ARG A 169 6.62 -1.36 -8.26
C ARG A 169 5.33 -0.54 -8.28
N MET A 170 4.18 -1.15 -8.57
CA MET A 170 2.90 -0.46 -8.55
C MET A 170 2.60 0.18 -7.19
N ALA A 171 2.79 -0.57 -6.09
CA ALA A 171 2.65 -0.03 -4.74
C ALA A 171 3.65 1.12 -4.47
N ARG A 172 4.91 0.99 -4.92
CA ARG A 172 5.94 2.02 -4.77
C ARG A 172 5.59 3.30 -5.52
N LEU A 173 4.97 3.20 -6.70
CA LEU A 173 4.59 4.34 -7.54
C LEU A 173 3.42 5.15 -6.95
N SER A 174 2.64 4.57 -6.03
CA SER A 174 1.63 5.31 -5.27
C SER A 174 2.20 6.15 -4.12
N LEU A 175 3.48 5.93 -3.76
CA LEU A 175 4.18 6.57 -2.65
C LEU A 175 5.12 7.69 -3.11
N PRO A 176 5.43 8.67 -2.22
CA PRO A 176 6.34 9.77 -2.54
C PRO A 176 7.73 9.33 -3.03
N LEU A 177 8.36 10.17 -3.83
CA LEU A 177 9.69 9.89 -4.41
C LEU A 177 10.81 9.82 -3.35
N THR A 178 10.59 10.41 -2.18
CA THR A 178 11.57 10.58 -1.09
C THR A 178 12.02 9.27 -0.43
N LEU A 179 11.40 8.13 -0.74
CA LEU A 179 11.95 6.84 -0.37
C LEU A 179 13.19 6.53 -1.22
N PRO A 180 14.36 6.30 -0.61
CA PRO A 180 15.54 5.87 -1.36
C PRO A 180 15.20 4.62 -2.16
N GLU A 181 15.40 4.68 -3.48
CA GLU A 181 15.29 3.53 -4.38
C GLU A 181 16.39 2.54 -3.99
N ALA A 182 16.11 1.66 -3.03
CA ALA A 182 16.92 0.47 -2.87
C ALA A 182 16.72 -0.38 -4.13
N PRO A 183 17.78 -0.95 -4.73
CA PRO A 183 17.64 -1.89 -5.84
C PRO A 183 16.65 -2.98 -5.43
N LEU A 184 15.66 -3.26 -6.29
CA LEU A 184 14.86 -4.48 -6.14
C LEU A 184 15.86 -5.64 -6.13
N ARG A 185 15.97 -6.36 -5.01
CA ARG A 185 16.82 -7.54 -4.93
C ARG A 185 16.28 -8.56 -5.94
N LEU A 186 16.95 -8.63 -7.09
CA LEU A 186 16.73 -9.65 -8.12
C LEU A 186 17.48 -10.95 -7.80
N ASP A 187 18.33 -10.93 -6.77
CA ASP A 187 19.14 -12.08 -6.40
C ASP A 187 18.39 -13.01 -5.45
N GLY A 188 18.31 -14.28 -5.85
CA GLY A 188 17.61 -15.39 -5.19
C GLY A 188 18.17 -15.82 -3.82
N ALA A 189 18.51 -14.87 -2.96
CA ALA A 189 18.60 -15.12 -1.53
C ALA A 189 17.21 -15.52 -1.04
N ALA A 190 17.12 -16.67 -0.37
CA ALA A 190 15.86 -17.12 0.21
C ALA A 190 15.29 -16.00 1.09
N PRO A 191 14.02 -15.60 0.89
CA PRO A 191 13.41 -14.57 1.73
C PRO A 191 13.45 -15.04 3.17
N GLU A 192 14.01 -14.22 4.06
CA GLU A 192 13.85 -14.41 5.50
C GLU A 192 12.33 -14.49 5.79
N PRO A 193 11.89 -15.41 6.66
CA PRO A 193 10.48 -15.57 6.94
C PRO A 193 9.93 -14.27 7.52
N ALA A 194 8.89 -13.75 6.88
CA ALA A 194 8.23 -12.53 7.30
C ALA A 194 7.88 -12.58 8.80
N SER A 195 8.14 -11.47 9.49
CA SER A 195 7.78 -11.29 10.89
C SER A 195 6.31 -11.65 11.12
N ARG A 196 6.06 -12.40 12.21
CA ARG A 196 4.70 -12.74 12.66
C ARG A 196 3.81 -11.51 12.84
N SER A 197 4.38 -10.31 13.02
CA SER A 197 3.60 -9.06 13.13
C SER A 197 2.93 -8.69 11.80
N ILE A 198 3.67 -8.70 10.69
CA ILE A 198 3.14 -8.30 9.38
C ILE A 198 2.07 -9.28 8.92
N VAL A 199 2.32 -10.59 9.05
CA VAL A 199 1.34 -11.63 8.71
C VAL A 199 0.04 -11.45 9.49
N ARG A 200 0.13 -11.17 10.80
CA ARG A 200 -1.05 -10.90 11.65
C ARG A 200 -1.82 -9.65 11.22
N VAL A 201 -1.13 -8.59 10.79
CA VAL A 201 -1.81 -7.39 10.29
C VAL A 201 -2.53 -7.70 8.99
N ILE A 202 -1.91 -8.45 8.07
CA ILE A 202 -2.50 -8.86 6.79
C ILE A 202 -3.77 -9.70 7.02
N GLU A 203 -3.68 -10.77 7.82
CA GLU A 203 -4.82 -11.62 8.17
C GLU A 203 -5.90 -10.84 8.93
N GLY A 204 -5.49 -9.82 9.69
CA GLY A 204 -6.37 -8.95 10.46
C GLY A 204 -6.94 -7.76 9.69
N LEU A 205 -6.60 -7.55 8.40
CA LEU A 205 -7.01 -6.35 7.66
C LEU A 205 -8.51 -6.04 7.72
N PRO A 206 -9.43 -7.02 7.58
CA PRO A 206 -10.87 -6.76 7.71
C PRO A 206 -11.28 -6.20 9.08
N GLN A 207 -10.47 -6.38 10.14
CA GLN A 207 -10.73 -5.82 11.47
C GLN A 207 -10.29 -4.36 11.59
N TYR A 208 -9.34 -3.91 10.78
CA TYR A 208 -8.93 -2.51 10.69
C TYR A 208 -9.81 -1.74 9.70
N PHE A 209 -10.17 -2.40 8.59
CA PHE A 209 -10.91 -1.85 7.46
C PHE A 209 -12.02 -2.82 7.04
N PRO A 210 -13.19 -2.78 7.71
CA PRO A 210 -14.32 -3.67 7.40
C PRO A 210 -14.77 -3.59 5.94
N GLU A 211 -14.64 -2.42 5.31
CA GLU A 211 -14.92 -2.19 3.89
C GLU A 211 -14.06 -3.01 2.94
N LEU A 212 -12.92 -3.55 3.41
CA LEU A 212 -12.00 -4.39 2.64
C LEU A 212 -12.23 -5.90 2.85
N GLU A 213 -13.24 -6.30 3.64
CA GLU A 213 -13.56 -7.71 3.91
C GLU A 213 -13.78 -8.53 2.64
N TRP A 214 -14.37 -7.92 1.60
CA TRP A 214 -14.60 -8.62 0.34
C TRP A 214 -13.31 -9.05 -0.39
N LEU A 215 -12.17 -8.40 -0.10
CA LEU A 215 -10.87 -8.63 -0.75
C LEU A 215 -9.89 -9.43 0.12
N PHE A 216 -9.94 -9.24 1.44
CA PHE A 216 -9.04 -9.91 2.41
C PHE A 216 -9.76 -10.87 3.35
N GLY A 217 -11.06 -11.09 3.17
CA GLY A 217 -11.85 -12.02 3.98
C GLY A 217 -11.80 -13.47 3.49
N SER A 218 -12.26 -14.37 4.36
CA SER A 218 -12.21 -15.83 4.15
C SER A 218 -12.94 -16.33 2.90
N ASP A 219 -13.92 -15.58 2.39
CA ASP A 219 -14.63 -15.90 1.14
C ASP A 219 -13.74 -15.73 -0.09
N MET A 220 -12.85 -14.73 -0.09
CA MET A 220 -11.90 -14.51 -1.18
C MET A 220 -10.81 -15.58 -1.15
N ASP A 221 -10.27 -15.90 0.02
CA ASP A 221 -9.24 -16.92 0.16
C ASP A 221 -9.74 -18.29 -0.29
N ARG A 222 -10.97 -18.65 0.06
CA ARG A 222 -11.62 -19.87 -0.44
C ARG A 222 -11.82 -19.85 -1.96
N ALA A 223 -12.13 -18.69 -2.55
CA ALA A 223 -12.33 -18.59 -3.99
C ALA A 223 -11.03 -18.74 -4.80
N LEU A 224 -9.89 -18.39 -4.22
CA LEU A 224 -8.57 -18.45 -4.88
C LEU A 224 -7.77 -19.73 -4.56
N SER A 225 -8.19 -20.47 -3.54
CA SER A 225 -7.60 -21.76 -3.13
C SER A 225 -8.19 -22.98 -3.86
N ALA A 226 -9.33 -22.80 -4.54
CA ALA A 226 -9.96 -23.81 -5.39
C ALA A 226 -9.37 -23.81 -6.81
#